data_AF-E8U405-F1
#
_entry.id   AF-E8U405-F1
#
_cell.length_a   1.000
_cell.length_b   1.000
_cell.length_c   1.000
_cell.angle_alpha   90.00
_cell.angle_beta   90.00
_cell.angle_gamma   90.00
#
_symmetry.space_group_name_H-M   'P 1'
#
loop_
_entity.id
_entity.type
_entity.pdbx_description
1 polymer ?
#
loop_
_entity_poly.entity_id
_entity_poly.type
_entity_poly.pdbx_seq_one_letter_code
_entity_poly.pdbx_strand_id
1 'polypeptide(L)'
;MEYVVFDLETTGLSPERDAIVEIGAIRIRNGEVLEDDTFHTLVNPERDIPWYVSRVHGIRNAHVASAPRITEALPAFLQYAGTTPVVAHNAAFDTGFIRAAAARQGLEWRPQREICTLQLSRRAFPREKSHKLDALAQRLGLLQEARGLHSAHADARLTAHAFAHLLRHLGEHA
;
A
#
# COMPACT_ATOMS: atom_id res chain seq x y z
N MET A 1 4.52 -3.28 -19.18
CA MET A 1 3.16 -3.41 -18.61
C MET A 1 2.92 -2.24 -17.66
N GLU A 2 1.74 -2.07 -17.07
CA GLU A 2 1.49 -1.03 -16.07
C GLU A 2 0.94 -1.63 -14.78
N TYR A 3 1.39 -1.11 -13.63
CA TYR A 3 0.93 -1.52 -12.31
C TYR A 3 0.71 -0.30 -11.42
N VAL A 4 -0.22 -0.41 -10.49
CA VAL A 4 -0.37 0.54 -9.38
C VAL A 4 0.00 -0.15 -8.09
N VAL A 5 1.08 0.31 -7.47
CA VAL A 5 1.54 -0.21 -6.18
C VAL A 5 0.99 0.70 -5.09
N PHE A 6 0.40 0.13 -4.05
CA PHE A 6 -0.19 0.92 -2.98
C PHE A 6 -0.01 0.26 -1.60
N ASP A 7 -0.17 1.06 -0.58
CA ASP A 7 -0.13 0.70 0.84
C ASP A 7 -1.13 1.57 1.60
N LEU A 8 -1.62 1.07 2.75
CA LEU A 8 -2.58 1.75 3.60
C LEU A 8 -2.12 1.80 5.06
N GLU A 9 -2.32 2.95 5.70
CA GLU A 9 -2.34 3.02 7.16
C GLU A 9 -3.79 3.06 7.66
N THR A 10 -4.04 2.43 8.79
CA THR A 10 -5.40 2.16 9.28
C THR A 10 -5.49 2.33 10.80
N THR A 11 -6.71 2.43 11.36
CA THR A 11 -6.92 2.50 12.81
C THR A 11 -6.82 1.15 13.52
N GLY A 12 -6.51 0.06 12.82
CA GLY A 12 -6.51 -1.31 13.32
C GLY A 12 -6.43 -2.33 12.19
N LEU A 13 -6.76 -3.59 12.44
CA LEU A 13 -6.49 -4.69 11.49
C LEU A 13 -7.73 -5.25 10.79
N SER A 14 -8.94 -4.79 11.13
CA SER A 14 -10.20 -5.35 10.65
C SER A 14 -10.87 -4.40 9.67
N PRO A 15 -10.98 -4.74 8.37
CA PRO A 15 -11.62 -3.86 7.38
C PRO A 15 -13.13 -3.62 7.64
N GLU A 16 -13.75 -4.48 8.46
CA GLU A 16 -15.14 -4.36 8.91
C GLU A 16 -15.29 -3.33 10.05
N ARG A 17 -14.29 -3.19 10.92
CA ARG A 17 -14.39 -2.42 12.17
C ARG A 17 -13.49 -1.21 12.23
N ASP A 18 -12.40 -1.20 11.49
CA ASP A 18 -11.36 -0.18 11.47
C ASP A 18 -11.45 0.68 10.20
N ALA A 19 -10.81 1.84 10.23
CA ALA A 19 -10.86 2.83 9.16
C ALA A 19 -9.47 3.08 8.56
N ILE A 20 -9.44 3.51 7.29
CA ILE A 20 -8.22 3.96 6.61
C ILE A 20 -7.88 5.38 7.10
N VAL A 21 -6.60 5.65 7.35
CA VAL A 21 -6.08 6.97 7.77
C VAL A 21 -5.03 7.54 6.82
N GLU A 22 -4.47 6.72 5.92
CA GLU A 22 -3.57 7.16 4.85
C GLU A 22 -3.68 6.20 3.65
N ILE A 23 -3.58 6.75 2.45
CA ILE A 23 -3.45 6.00 1.21
C ILE A 23 -2.19 6.52 0.52
N GLY A 24 -1.25 5.62 0.22
CA GLY A 24 -0.09 5.90 -0.61
C GLY A 24 -0.06 4.98 -1.81
N ALA A 25 0.17 5.53 -3.01
CA ALA A 25 0.30 4.75 -4.22
C ALA A 25 1.27 5.38 -5.21
N ILE A 26 1.83 4.54 -6.08
CA ILE A 26 2.82 4.90 -7.10
C ILE A 26 2.65 4.01 -8.33
N ARG A 27 2.92 4.55 -9.51
CA ARG A 27 2.81 3.81 -10.76
C ARG A 27 4.13 3.16 -11.16
N ILE A 28 4.03 1.96 -11.72
CA ILE A 28 5.10 1.32 -12.47
C ILE A 28 4.67 1.22 -13.91
N ARG A 29 5.53 1.61 -14.85
CA ARG A 29 5.30 1.45 -16.28
C ARG A 29 6.53 0.85 -16.94
N ASN A 30 6.34 -0.24 -17.65
CA ASN A 30 7.40 -0.98 -18.36
C ASN A 30 8.59 -1.35 -17.47
N GLY A 31 8.30 -1.77 -16.23
CA GLY A 31 9.31 -2.13 -15.23
C GLY A 31 10.02 -0.96 -14.55
N GLU A 32 9.68 0.28 -14.89
CA GLU A 32 10.22 1.49 -14.27
C GLU A 32 9.24 2.05 -13.23
N VAL A 33 9.75 2.40 -12.05
CA VAL A 33 8.98 3.10 -11.00
C VAL A 33 8.89 4.57 -11.38
N LEU A 34 7.68 5.09 -11.59
CA LEU A 34 7.45 6.48 -11.97
C LEU A 34 7.34 7.34 -10.71
N GLU A 35 8.48 7.88 -10.24
CA GLU A 35 8.57 8.65 -8.98
C GLU A 35 7.66 9.90 -8.96
N ASP A 36 7.37 10.49 -10.14
CA ASP A 36 6.47 11.65 -10.27
C ASP A 36 4.99 11.29 -10.43
N ASP A 37 4.66 10.01 -10.64
CA ASP A 37 3.29 9.52 -10.83
C ASP A 37 2.84 8.77 -9.58
N THR A 38 2.38 9.57 -8.62
CA THR A 38 2.02 9.13 -7.27
C THR A 38 0.65 9.66 -6.86
N PHE A 39 0.01 8.92 -5.95
CA PHE A 39 -1.18 9.35 -5.24
C PHE A 39 -0.90 9.24 -3.75
N HIS A 40 -1.18 10.31 -3.01
CA HIS A 40 -1.00 10.33 -1.57
C HIS A 40 -2.09 11.18 -0.93
N THR A 41 -2.72 10.65 0.11
CA THR A 41 -3.63 11.43 0.96
C THR A 41 -3.69 10.84 2.35
N LEU A 42 -3.71 11.71 3.36
CA LEU A 42 -4.29 11.37 4.66
C LEU A 42 -5.80 11.23 4.51
N VAL A 43 -6.42 10.50 5.44
CA VAL A 43 -7.87 10.28 5.47
C VAL A 43 -8.37 10.54 6.88
N ASN A 44 -9.41 11.36 6.99
CA ASN A 44 -10.14 11.53 8.25
C ASN A 44 -10.99 10.27 8.48
N PRO A 45 -10.69 9.46 9.52
CA PRO A 45 -11.44 8.22 9.78
C PRO A 45 -12.77 8.46 10.51
N GLU A 46 -13.11 9.73 10.80
CA GLU A 46 -14.30 10.16 11.56
C GLU A 46 -14.39 9.51 12.95
N ARG A 47 -13.24 9.17 13.53
CA ARG A 47 -13.07 8.57 14.85
C ARG A 47 -11.66 8.81 15.40
N ASP A 48 -11.47 8.50 16.68
CA ASP A 48 -10.13 8.52 17.27
C ASP A 48 -9.26 7.39 16.74
N ILE A 49 -8.01 7.74 16.41
CA ILE A 49 -6.96 6.78 16.09
C ILE A 49 -6.41 6.21 17.40
N PRO A 50 -6.47 4.88 17.63
CA PRO A 50 -5.93 4.30 18.85
C PRO A 50 -4.43 4.55 19.01
N TRP A 51 -4.00 4.91 20.22
CA TRP A 51 -2.63 5.31 20.51
C TRP A 51 -1.57 4.28 20.09
N TYR A 52 -1.89 2.97 20.19
CA TYR A 52 -0.96 1.90 19.85
C TYR A 52 -0.71 1.82 18.34
N VAL A 53 -1.69 2.19 17.51
CA VAL A 53 -1.55 2.24 16.05
C VAL A 53 -0.83 3.52 15.62
N SER A 54 -1.17 4.66 16.24
CA SER A 54 -0.41 5.92 16.06
C SER A 54 1.08 5.79 16.37
N ARG A 55 1.50 4.84 17.21
CA ARG A 55 2.93 4.58 17.47
C ARG A 55 3.64 3.84 16.34
N VAL A 56 2.90 3.16 15.46
CA VAL A 56 3.44 2.43 14.31
C VAL A 56 3.71 3.39 13.14
N HIS A 57 2.68 4.12 12.73
CA HIS A 57 2.72 5.00 11.55
C HIS A 57 2.85 6.50 11.88
N GLY A 58 2.83 6.89 13.16
CA GLY A 58 3.03 8.29 13.57
C GLY A 58 1.86 9.24 13.35
N ILE A 59 0.77 8.79 12.75
CA ILE A 59 -0.40 9.62 12.43
C ILE A 59 -1.26 9.78 13.69
N ARG A 60 -1.50 11.04 14.06
CA ARG A 60 -2.30 11.46 15.22
C ARG A 60 -3.61 12.07 14.72
N ASN A 61 -4.62 12.12 15.59
CA ASN A 61 -5.92 12.77 15.29
C ASN A 61 -5.77 14.17 14.69
N ALA A 62 -4.80 14.97 15.18
CA ALA A 62 -4.55 16.31 14.66
C ALA A 62 -4.08 16.35 13.19
N HIS A 63 -3.39 15.31 12.71
CA HIS A 63 -2.93 15.25 11.32
C HIS A 63 -4.08 14.99 10.34
N VAL A 64 -5.11 14.25 10.78
CA VAL A 64 -6.24 13.82 9.93
C VAL A 64 -7.49 14.66 10.11
N ALA A 65 -7.52 15.59 11.07
CA ALA A 65 -8.72 16.37 11.42
C ALA A 65 -9.30 17.14 10.22
N SER A 66 -8.43 17.73 9.39
CA SER A 66 -8.80 18.47 8.17
C SER A 66 -8.57 17.67 6.88
N ALA A 67 -8.20 16.39 6.98
CA ALA A 67 -8.02 15.53 5.82
C ALA A 67 -9.38 15.18 5.19
N PRO A 68 -9.43 14.87 3.88
CA PRO A 68 -10.65 14.40 3.24
C PRO A 68 -11.16 13.13 3.91
N ARG A 69 -12.48 12.94 3.90
CA ARG A 69 -13.10 11.72 4.44
C ARG A 69 -12.91 10.57 3.46
N ILE A 70 -13.14 9.35 3.92
CA ILE A 70 -13.07 8.17 3.04
C ILE A 70 -14.05 8.25 1.86
N THR A 71 -15.14 9.00 1.99
CA THR A 71 -16.12 9.27 0.91
C THR A 71 -15.56 10.11 -0.24
N GLU A 72 -14.44 10.80 -0.02
CA GLU A 72 -13.76 11.63 -1.03
C GLU A 72 -12.45 10.97 -1.46
N ALA A 73 -11.68 10.47 -0.49
CA ALA A 73 -10.37 9.86 -0.73
C ALA A 73 -10.46 8.55 -1.54
N LEU A 74 -11.46 7.70 -1.26
CA LEU A 74 -11.60 6.42 -1.94
C LEU A 74 -11.95 6.59 -3.43
N PRO A 75 -12.97 7.37 -3.84
CA PRO A 75 -13.22 7.62 -5.26
C PRO A 75 -11.99 8.13 -6.02
N ALA A 76 -11.23 9.05 -5.41
CA ALA A 76 -10.01 9.59 -6.03
C ALA A 76 -8.94 8.51 -6.22
N PHE A 77 -8.73 7.65 -5.21
CA PHE A 77 -7.81 6.51 -5.33
C PHE A 77 -8.29 5.49 -6.38
N LEU A 78 -9.58 5.16 -6.41
CA LEU A 78 -10.15 4.24 -7.40
C LEU A 78 -9.98 4.78 -8.82
N GLN A 79 -10.17 6.08 -9.03
CA GLN A 79 -9.92 6.74 -10.30
C GLN A 79 -8.44 6.67 -10.71
N TYR A 80 -7.53 6.93 -9.75
CA TYR A 80 -6.09 6.84 -9.98
C TYR A 80 -5.64 5.41 -10.34
N ALA A 81 -6.18 4.41 -9.66
CA ALA A 81 -5.89 2.99 -9.89
C ALA A 81 -6.52 2.48 -11.20
N GLY A 82 -7.72 2.96 -11.55
CA GLY A 82 -8.48 2.51 -12.70
C GLY A 82 -8.71 1.00 -12.67
N THR A 83 -8.52 0.34 -13.81
CA THR A 83 -8.57 -1.12 -13.93
C THR A 83 -7.17 -1.76 -13.90
N THR A 84 -6.13 -0.99 -13.66
CA THR A 84 -4.73 -1.45 -13.73
C THR A 84 -4.49 -2.58 -12.70
N PRO A 85 -3.64 -3.58 -12.98
CA PRO A 85 -3.20 -4.52 -11.97
C PRO A 85 -2.60 -3.80 -10.76
N VAL A 86 -3.05 -4.18 -9.56
CA VAL A 86 -2.60 -3.55 -8.32
C VAL A 86 -1.65 -4.46 -7.56
N VAL A 87 -0.71 -3.85 -6.85
CA VAL A 87 0.34 -4.53 -6.11
C VAL A 87 0.39 -3.97 -4.69
N ALA A 88 0.49 -4.83 -3.69
CA ALA A 88 0.70 -4.44 -2.31
C ALA A 88 1.53 -5.49 -1.55
N HIS A 89 2.15 -5.09 -0.45
CA HIS A 89 2.86 -6.01 0.42
C HIS A 89 1.91 -6.59 1.46
N ASN A 90 1.64 -7.89 1.40
CA ASN A 90 0.51 -8.53 2.11
C ASN A 90 -0.86 -8.06 1.59
N ALA A 91 -1.00 -7.96 0.26
CA ALA A 91 -2.14 -7.35 -0.44
C ALA A 91 -3.54 -7.71 0.04
N ALA A 92 -3.77 -8.90 0.62
CA ALA A 92 -5.08 -9.26 1.18
C ALA A 92 -5.54 -8.28 2.29
N PHE A 93 -4.60 -7.69 3.02
CA PHE A 93 -4.88 -6.64 4.00
C PHE A 93 -5.41 -5.37 3.32
N ASP A 94 -4.59 -4.77 2.46
CA ASP A 94 -4.90 -3.48 1.83
C ASP A 94 -6.13 -3.57 0.94
N THR A 95 -6.21 -4.61 0.10
CA THR A 95 -7.36 -4.82 -0.79
C THR A 95 -8.61 -5.21 0.00
N GLY A 96 -8.47 -5.77 1.20
CA GLY A 96 -9.58 -6.00 2.13
C GLY A 96 -10.22 -4.69 2.59
N PHE A 97 -9.40 -3.72 3.00
CA PHE A 97 -9.87 -2.38 3.40
C PHE A 97 -10.51 -1.62 2.22
N ILE A 98 -9.88 -1.65 1.04
CA ILE A 98 -10.46 -1.03 -0.16
C ILE A 98 -11.81 -1.64 -0.52
N ARG A 99 -11.94 -2.98 -0.54
CA ARG A 99 -13.22 -3.64 -0.83
C ARG A 99 -14.31 -3.27 0.18
N ALA A 100 -13.99 -3.31 1.47
CA ALA A 100 -14.95 -2.98 2.51
C ALA A 100 -15.40 -1.51 2.44
N ALA A 101 -14.46 -0.59 2.18
CA ALA A 101 -14.78 0.83 2.01
C ALA A 101 -15.59 1.08 0.73
N ALA A 102 -15.26 0.41 -0.37
CA ALA A 102 -15.99 0.51 -1.63
C ALA A 102 -17.42 -0.02 -1.51
N ALA A 103 -17.60 -1.19 -0.87
CA ALA A 103 -18.90 -1.78 -0.63
C ALA A 103 -19.82 -0.86 0.20
N ARG A 104 -19.28 -0.20 1.25
CA ARG A 104 -20.03 0.78 2.06
C ARG A 104 -20.49 2.01 1.28
N GLN A 105 -19.83 2.34 0.18
CA GLN A 105 -20.14 3.50 -0.67
C GLN A 105 -20.87 3.12 -1.96
N GLY A 106 -21.15 1.82 -2.19
CA GLY A 106 -21.72 1.34 -3.46
C GLY A 106 -20.76 1.51 -4.66
N LEU A 107 -19.45 1.59 -4.39
CA LEU A 107 -18.40 1.68 -5.41
C LEU A 107 -17.85 0.29 -5.74
N GLU A 108 -17.25 0.17 -6.92
CA GLU A 108 -16.69 -1.08 -7.40
C GLU A 108 -15.16 -1.09 -7.32
N TRP A 109 -14.59 -2.14 -6.73
CA TRP A 109 -13.17 -2.42 -6.77
C TRP A 109 -12.90 -3.49 -7.85
N ARG A 110 -12.35 -3.06 -9.00
CA ARG A 110 -12.15 -3.94 -10.17
C ARG A 110 -10.76 -3.81 -10.81
N PRO A 111 -9.67 -3.99 -10.06
CA PRO A 111 -8.37 -4.14 -10.69
C PRO A 111 -8.35 -5.40 -11.56
N GLN A 112 -7.62 -5.38 -12.68
CA GLN A 112 -7.44 -6.56 -13.54
C GLN A 112 -6.83 -7.76 -12.79
N ARG A 113 -5.99 -7.48 -11.79
CA ARG A 113 -5.33 -8.47 -10.94
C ARG A 113 -4.88 -7.81 -9.64
N GLU A 114 -4.86 -8.58 -8.56
CA GLU A 114 -4.20 -8.23 -7.31
C GLU A 114 -2.94 -9.08 -7.13
N ILE A 115 -1.82 -8.43 -6.83
CA ILE A 115 -0.52 -9.08 -6.73
C ILE A 115 0.07 -8.80 -5.35
N CYS A 116 0.58 -9.85 -4.71
CA CYS A 116 1.11 -9.77 -3.35
C CYS A 116 2.63 -9.98 -3.35
N THR A 117 3.40 -8.92 -3.08
CA THR A 117 4.87 -9.00 -3.05
C THR A 117 5.39 -9.89 -1.92
N LEU A 118 4.62 -10.09 -0.85
CA LEU A 118 4.95 -11.05 0.20
C LEU A 118 5.00 -12.48 -0.34
N GLN A 119 4.05 -12.87 -1.21
CA GLN A 119 4.05 -14.19 -1.84
C GLN A 119 5.16 -14.32 -2.88
N LEU A 120 5.38 -13.27 -3.68
CA LEU A 120 6.50 -13.23 -4.62
C LEU A 120 7.85 -13.36 -3.91
N SER A 121 8.00 -12.70 -2.75
CA SER A 121 9.19 -12.79 -1.91
C SER A 121 9.43 -14.20 -1.40
N ARG A 122 8.39 -14.91 -0.95
CA ARG A 122 8.47 -16.32 -0.53
C ARG A 122 8.89 -17.24 -1.67
N ARG A 123 8.38 -16.98 -2.88
CA ARG A 123 8.76 -17.74 -4.08
C ARG A 123 10.21 -17.48 -4.49
N ALA A 124 10.64 -16.22 -4.45
CA ALA A 124 12.01 -15.83 -4.81
C ALA A 124 13.05 -16.31 -3.78
N PHE A 125 12.71 -16.27 -2.49
CA PHE A 125 13.65 -16.52 -1.40
C PHE A 125 13.11 -17.56 -0.39
N PRO A 126 12.88 -18.82 -0.80
CA PRO A 126 12.14 -19.81 0.02
C PRO A 126 12.83 -20.23 1.32
N ARG A 127 14.14 -19.92 1.49
CA ARG A 127 14.92 -20.27 2.69
C ARG A 127 14.98 -19.15 3.72
N GLU A 128 14.40 -18.00 3.42
CA GLU A 128 14.45 -16.83 4.28
C GLU A 128 13.47 -16.93 5.44
N LYS A 129 13.88 -16.46 6.61
CA LYS A 129 13.05 -16.52 7.83
C LYS A 129 11.96 -15.44 7.86
N SER A 130 12.22 -14.30 7.24
CA SER A 130 11.31 -13.15 7.23
C SER A 130 11.11 -12.62 5.82
N HIS A 131 9.85 -12.34 5.52
CA HIS A 131 9.43 -11.71 4.28
C HIS A 131 8.66 -10.42 4.52
N LYS A 132 8.72 -9.85 5.74
CA LYS A 132 8.22 -8.50 6.01
C LYS A 132 8.90 -7.49 5.08
N LEU A 133 8.21 -6.40 4.77
CA LEU A 133 8.70 -5.39 3.82
C LEU A 133 10.12 -4.91 4.16
N ASP A 134 10.41 -4.60 5.42
CA ASP A 134 11.77 -4.21 5.85
C ASP A 134 12.83 -5.27 5.55
N ALA A 135 12.55 -6.53 5.88
CA ALA A 135 13.48 -7.63 5.66
C ALA A 135 13.71 -7.87 4.16
N LEU A 136 12.65 -7.73 3.36
CA LEU A 136 12.73 -7.81 1.91
C LEU A 136 13.55 -6.64 1.33
N ALA A 137 13.24 -5.41 1.75
CA ALA A 137 13.94 -4.22 1.31
C ALA A 137 15.43 -4.27 1.67
N GLN A 138 15.77 -4.69 2.89
CA GLN A 138 17.15 -4.90 3.32
C GLN A 138 17.87 -5.89 2.41
N ARG A 139 17.24 -7.05 2.16
CA ARG A 139 17.81 -8.10 1.30
C ARG A 139 18.07 -7.62 -0.12
N LEU A 140 17.19 -6.77 -0.65
CA LEU A 140 17.30 -6.22 -1.99
C LEU A 140 18.20 -4.97 -2.07
N GLY A 141 18.77 -4.52 -0.96
CA GLY A 141 19.59 -3.29 -0.91
C GLY A 141 18.79 -2.01 -1.14
N LEU A 142 17.48 -2.03 -0.83
CA LEU A 142 16.55 -0.91 -1.06
C LEU A 142 16.32 -0.04 0.19
N LEU A 143 16.78 -0.47 1.37
CA LEU A 143 16.74 0.38 2.55
C LEU A 143 17.83 1.46 2.45
N GLN A 144 17.39 2.71 2.33
CA GLN A 144 18.21 3.87 2.68
C GLN A 144 18.16 4.02 4.22
N GLU A 145 19.21 4.54 4.83
CA GLU A 145 19.42 4.55 6.30
C GLU A 145 18.19 5.00 7.13
N ALA A 146 18.04 4.39 8.31
CA ALA A 146 17.01 4.65 9.33
C ALA A 146 15.57 4.86 8.81
N ARG A 147 14.86 3.76 8.54
CA ARG A 147 13.40 3.79 8.37
C ARG A 147 12.77 4.27 9.68
N GLY A 148 12.16 5.45 9.65
CA GLY A 148 11.43 6.03 10.79
C GLY A 148 10.09 5.34 11.03
N LEU A 149 9.05 6.14 11.27
CA LEU A 149 7.67 5.64 11.36
C LEU A 149 7.18 5.19 9.98
N HIS A 150 6.22 4.26 9.94
CA HIS A 150 5.62 3.84 8.68
C HIS A 150 4.86 5.01 8.03
N SER A 151 4.90 5.09 6.71
CA SER A 151 4.06 5.99 5.91
C SER A 151 3.63 5.23 4.69
N ALA A 152 2.33 5.24 4.39
CA ALA A 152 1.78 4.51 3.25
C ALA A 152 2.48 4.90 1.94
N HIS A 153 2.85 6.17 1.77
CA HIS A 153 3.54 6.61 0.55
C HIS A 153 4.97 6.04 0.44
N ALA A 154 5.72 6.08 1.54
CA ALA A 154 7.07 5.52 1.58
C ALA A 154 7.05 3.98 1.40
N ASP A 155 6.07 3.31 1.99
CA ASP A 155 5.88 1.87 1.94
C ASP A 155 5.42 1.40 0.55
N ALA A 156 4.52 2.14 -0.10
CA ALA A 156 4.14 1.90 -1.48
C ALA A 156 5.34 2.05 -2.44
N ARG A 157 6.14 3.10 -2.26
CA ARG A 157 7.37 3.32 -3.05
C ARG A 157 8.39 2.20 -2.85
N LEU A 158 8.63 1.80 -1.61
CA LEU A 158 9.55 0.70 -1.30
C LEU A 158 9.05 -0.64 -1.88
N THR A 159 7.74 -0.88 -1.79
CA THR A 159 7.09 -2.05 -2.38
C THR A 159 7.19 -2.04 -3.90
N ALA A 160 7.11 -0.88 -4.55
CA ALA A 160 7.23 -0.75 -6.00
C ALA A 160 8.62 -1.15 -6.49
N HIS A 161 9.66 -0.63 -5.85
CA HIS A 161 11.04 -1.02 -6.14
C HIS A 161 11.27 -2.51 -5.84
N ALA A 162 10.77 -3.02 -4.72
CA ALA A 162 10.87 -4.43 -4.38
C ALA A 162 10.16 -5.33 -5.41
N PHE A 163 8.97 -4.93 -5.88
CA PHE A 163 8.22 -5.64 -6.91
C PHE A 163 8.98 -5.70 -8.23
N ALA A 164 9.52 -4.58 -8.71
CA ALA A 164 10.32 -4.54 -9.93
C ALA A 164 11.56 -5.45 -9.83
N HIS A 165 12.22 -5.48 -8.66
CA HIS A 165 13.32 -6.42 -8.40
C HIS A 165 12.88 -7.89 -8.40
N LEU A 166 11.75 -8.20 -7.75
CA LEU A 166 11.22 -9.57 -7.68
C LEU A 166 10.83 -10.12 -9.06
N LEU A 167 10.20 -9.30 -9.91
CA LEU A 167 9.86 -9.70 -11.28
C LEU A 167 11.13 -10.07 -12.06
N ARG A 168 12.15 -9.19 -12.04
CA ARG A 168 13.45 -9.48 -12.67
C ARG A 168 14.09 -10.76 -12.14
N HIS A 169 14.07 -10.96 -10.82
CA HIS A 169 14.66 -12.14 -10.19
C HIS A 169 13.94 -13.45 -10.56
N LEU A 170 12.62 -13.40 -10.72
CA LEU A 170 11.79 -14.56 -11.06
C LEU A 170 11.71 -14.84 -12.56
N GLY A 171 12.41 -14.03 -13.39
CA GLY A 171 12.35 -14.13 -14.85
C GLY A 171 11.00 -13.71 -15.44
N GLU A 172 10.21 -12.94 -14.68
CA GLU A 172 8.93 -12.40 -15.13
C GLU A 172 9.18 -10.97 -15.66
N HIS A 173 8.68 -10.67 -16.86
CA HIS A 173 8.78 -9.33 -17.44
C HIS A 173 7.62 -8.44 -16.96
N ALA A 174 7.95 -7.20 -16.56
CA ALA A 174 7.04 -6.16 -16.05
C ALA A 174 6.49 -5.24 -17.17
#